data_AF-A0A7R9LL98-F1
#
_entry.id   AF-A0A7R9LL98-F1
#
_cell.length_a   1.000
_cell.length_b   1.000
_cell.length_c   1.000
_cell.angle_alpha   90.00
_cell.angle_beta   90.00
_cell.angle_gamma   90.00
#
_symmetry.space_group_name_H-M   'P 1'
#
loop_
_entity.id
_entity.type
_entity.pdbx_description
1 polymer ?
#
loop_
_entity_poly.entity_id
_entity_poly.type
_entity_poly.pdbx_seq_one_letter_code
_entity_poly.pdbx_strand_id
1 'polypeptide(L)'
;MFIADIDIVLRVSVKCVKLLWSVLKALIAMLAMRHSTPSEAVVTSKSPLQAFSAYGRQQLLTTTLFGIYKRQIQTHEIYEMKTGLRHRFYTLFSTQMKEKIDLYLIGSSLTGFGSNTSDTDFCLIIYDSNEEIDKKYDNKDQVLTKLEELK
;
A
#
# COMPACT_ATOMS: atom_id res chain seq x y z
N MET A 1 20.42 -17.39 2.57
CA MET A 1 19.20 -17.04 1.82
C MET A 1 19.03 -15.51 1.82
N PHE A 2 19.92 -14.79 1.14
CA PHE A 2 19.99 -13.31 1.20
C PHE A 2 20.10 -12.64 -0.19
N ILE A 3 20.15 -13.43 -1.27
CA ILE A 3 20.35 -12.93 -2.64
C ILE A 3 19.01 -12.57 -3.31
N ALA A 4 17.89 -13.14 -2.87
CA ALA A 4 16.58 -12.90 -3.47
C ALA A 4 15.97 -11.52 -3.12
N ASP A 5 16.25 -10.99 -1.93
CA ASP A 5 15.63 -9.74 -1.47
C ASP A 5 16.22 -8.49 -2.13
N ILE A 6 17.53 -8.50 -2.44
CA ILE A 6 18.20 -7.41 -3.16
C ILE A 6 17.66 -7.30 -4.59
N ASP A 7 17.40 -8.44 -5.24
CA ASP A 7 16.90 -8.49 -6.62
C ASP A 7 15.46 -7.97 -6.72
N ILE A 8 14.63 -8.19 -5.69
CA ILE A 8 13.26 -7.66 -5.59
C ILE A 8 13.29 -6.13 -5.38
N VAL A 9 14.13 -5.63 -4.48
CA VAL A 9 14.25 -4.18 -4.20
C VAL A 9 14.79 -3.41 -5.40
N LEU A 10 15.76 -3.97 -6.13
CA LEU A 10 16.24 -3.41 -7.40
C LEU A 10 15.15 -3.42 -8.48
N ARG A 11 14.39 -4.52 -8.62
CA ARG A 11 13.28 -4.61 -9.59
C ARG A 11 12.14 -3.64 -9.29
N VAL A 12 11.82 -3.41 -8.02
CA VAL A 12 10.81 -2.41 -7.61
C VAL A 12 11.31 -1.01 -7.93
N SER A 13 12.56 -0.67 -7.61
CA SER A 13 13.17 0.62 -7.94
C SER A 13 13.16 0.90 -9.45
N VAL A 14 13.54 -0.07 -10.29
CA VAL A 14 13.54 0.10 -11.75
C VAL A 14 12.12 0.24 -12.32
N LYS A 15 11.12 -0.44 -11.75
CA LYS A 15 9.71 -0.30 -12.15
C LYS A 15 9.15 1.07 -11.75
N CYS A 16 9.48 1.58 -10.56
CA CYS A 16 9.09 2.92 -10.12
C CYS A 16 9.71 4.01 -11.01
N VAL A 17 10.98 3.87 -11.40
CA VAL A 17 11.65 4.80 -12.34
C VAL A 17 10.99 4.76 -13.72
N LYS A 18 10.62 3.57 -14.24
CA LYS A 18 9.89 3.46 -15.52
C LYS A 18 8.50 4.08 -15.45
N LEU A 19 7.81 3.94 -14.32
CA LEU A 19 6.49 4.55 -14.11
C LEU A 19 6.60 6.08 -14.02
N LEU A 20 7.55 6.59 -13.25
CA LEU A 20 7.85 8.03 -13.15
C LEU A 20 8.25 8.63 -14.49
N TRP A 21 9.06 7.94 -15.28
CA TRP A 21 9.44 8.36 -16.64
C TRP A 21 8.23 8.39 -17.60
N SER A 22 7.30 7.45 -17.46
CA SER A 22 6.07 7.41 -18.26
C SER A 22 5.13 8.56 -17.90
N VAL A 23 5.01 8.88 -16.60
CA VAL A 23 4.23 10.03 -16.11
C VAL A 23 4.87 11.36 -16.55
N LEU A 24 6.19 11.47 -16.49
CA LEU A 24 6.92 12.66 -16.95
C LEU A 24 6.75 12.89 -18.46
N LYS A 25 6.81 11.82 -19.27
CA LYS A 25 6.51 11.89 -20.72
C LYS A 25 5.09 12.38 -20.98
N ALA A 26 4.11 11.89 -20.22
CA ALA A 26 2.72 12.33 -20.36
C ALA A 26 2.54 13.81 -19.98
N LEU A 27 3.22 14.27 -18.93
CA LEU A 27 3.23 15.67 -18.50
C LEU A 27 3.89 16.60 -19.54
N ILE A 28 5.04 16.21 -20.09
CA ILE A 28 5.71 16.95 -21.17
C ILE A 28 4.81 17.01 -22.41
N ALA A 29 4.15 15.90 -22.78
CA ALA A 29 3.21 15.89 -23.90
C ALA A 29 2.00 16.81 -23.65
N MET A 30 1.45 16.84 -22.42
CA MET A 30 0.36 17.74 -22.06
C MET A 30 0.78 19.22 -22.05
N LEU A 31 2.02 19.53 -21.65
CA LEU A 31 2.57 20.89 -21.72
C LEU A 31 2.86 21.32 -23.16
N ALA A 32 3.33 20.41 -24.01
CA ALA A 32 3.55 20.65 -25.44
C ALA A 32 2.24 20.95 -26.19
N MET A 33 1.14 20.26 -25.82
CA MET A 33 -0.20 20.51 -26.35
C MET A 33 -0.78 21.87 -25.92
N ARG A 34 -0.24 22.51 -24.87
CA ARG A 34 -0.70 23.84 -24.39
C ARG A 34 -0.11 25.01 -25.18
N HIS A 35 0.96 24.79 -25.96
CA HIS A 35 1.66 25.84 -26.73
C HIS A 35 1.55 25.69 -28.26
N SER A 36 0.76 24.73 -28.77
CA SER A 36 0.57 24.58 -30.21
C SER A 36 -0.61 25.45 -30.70
N THR A 37 -0.30 26.54 -31.39
CA THR A 37 -1.26 27.22 -32.28
C THR A 37 -1.73 26.25 -33.38
N PRO A 38 -2.98 26.33 -33.86
CA PRO A 38 -3.54 25.31 -34.76
C PRO A 38 -2.97 25.50 -36.17
N SER A 39 -1.94 24.73 -36.50
CA SER A 39 -1.53 24.53 -37.88
C SER A 39 -1.55 23.03 -38.17
N GLU A 40 -2.52 22.65 -38.99
CA GLU A 40 -2.65 21.37 -39.69
C GLU A 40 -2.72 20.12 -38.82
N ALA A 41 -3.92 19.87 -38.30
CA ALA A 41 -4.32 18.57 -37.82
C ALA A 41 -4.29 17.55 -38.98
N VAL A 42 -3.28 16.68 -39.01
CA VAL A 42 -3.41 15.36 -39.65
C VAL A 42 -4.41 14.58 -38.80
N VAL A 43 -5.69 14.68 -39.20
CA VAL A 43 -6.79 13.93 -38.63
C VAL A 43 -6.58 12.46 -38.95
N THR A 44 -5.84 11.75 -38.10
CA THR A 44 -5.99 10.29 -37.96
C THR A 44 -7.28 10.04 -37.17
N SER A 45 -8.43 10.34 -37.79
CA SER A 45 -9.73 10.04 -37.21
C SER A 45 -9.86 8.52 -37.13
N LYS A 46 -9.79 7.97 -35.91
CA LYS A 46 -10.33 6.63 -35.67
C LYS A 46 -11.77 6.65 -36.16
N SER A 47 -12.14 5.70 -37.02
CA SER A 47 -13.52 5.65 -37.51
C SER A 47 -14.49 5.57 -36.32
N PRO A 48 -15.71 6.10 -36.43
CA PRO A 48 -16.69 6.06 -35.34
C PRO A 48 -16.88 4.64 -34.75
N LEU A 49 -16.80 3.60 -35.60
CA LEU A 49 -16.82 2.19 -35.20
C LEU A 49 -15.58 1.75 -34.39
N GLN A 50 -14.40 2.23 -34.73
CA GLN A 50 -13.17 1.97 -33.98
C GLN A 50 -13.15 2.72 -32.64
N ALA A 51 -13.69 3.93 -32.59
CA ALA A 51 -13.87 4.69 -31.36
C ALA A 51 -14.90 4.02 -30.43
N PHE A 52 -16.05 3.59 -30.98
CA PHE A 52 -17.09 2.87 -30.25
C PHE A 52 -16.60 1.53 -29.68
N SER A 53 -15.88 0.73 -30.49
CA SER A 53 -15.30 -0.53 -30.01
C SER A 53 -14.19 -0.32 -28.96
N ALA A 54 -13.41 0.76 -29.06
CA ALA A 54 -12.44 1.12 -28.02
C ALA A 54 -13.14 1.53 -26.71
N TYR A 55 -14.21 2.32 -26.80
CA TYR A 55 -15.02 2.72 -25.63
C TYR A 55 -15.67 1.50 -24.95
N GLY A 56 -16.27 0.59 -25.72
CA GLY A 56 -16.85 -0.64 -25.18
C GLY A 56 -15.82 -1.54 -24.48
N ARG A 57 -14.62 -1.67 -25.04
CA ARG A 57 -13.51 -2.39 -24.39
C ARG A 57 -13.06 -1.72 -23.09
N GLN A 58 -12.96 -0.38 -23.07
CA GLN A 58 -12.59 0.36 -21.87
C GLN A 58 -13.64 0.19 -20.76
N GLN A 59 -14.92 0.27 -21.11
CA GLN A 59 -16.01 0.05 -20.17
C GLN A 59 -16.00 -1.38 -19.58
N LEU A 60 -15.74 -2.39 -20.43
CA LEU A 60 -15.59 -3.77 -19.98
C LEU A 60 -14.41 -3.93 -19.00
N LEU A 61 -13.26 -3.34 -19.30
CA LEU A 61 -12.08 -3.37 -18.43
C LEU A 61 -12.35 -2.71 -17.08
N THR A 62 -12.92 -1.50 -17.09
CA THR A 62 -13.28 -0.79 -15.86
C THR A 62 -14.26 -1.59 -15.01
N THR A 63 -15.31 -2.15 -15.62
CA THR A 63 -16.30 -2.98 -14.92
C THR A 63 -15.67 -4.23 -14.33
N THR A 64 -14.79 -4.90 -15.08
CA THR A 64 -14.08 -6.10 -14.63
C THR A 64 -13.17 -5.78 -13.44
N LEU A 65 -12.37 -4.72 -13.55
CA LEU A 65 -11.45 -4.30 -12.50
C LEU A 65 -12.20 -3.93 -11.22
N PHE A 66 -13.28 -3.15 -11.35
CA PHE A 66 -14.11 -2.76 -10.21
C PHE A 66 -14.80 -3.97 -9.56
N GLY A 67 -15.26 -4.93 -10.37
CA GLY A 67 -15.82 -6.19 -9.89
C GLY A 67 -14.80 -7.07 -9.16
N ILE A 68 -13.52 -7.06 -9.55
CA ILE A 68 -12.46 -7.73 -8.80
C ILE A 68 -12.21 -7.01 -7.48
N TYR A 69 -12.03 -5.68 -7.51
CA TYR A 69 -11.82 -4.87 -6.31
C TYR A 69 -12.92 -5.08 -5.27
N LYS A 70 -14.20 -5.02 -5.68
CA LYS A 70 -15.34 -5.22 -4.77
C LYS A 70 -15.41 -6.61 -4.14
N ARG A 71 -14.90 -7.64 -4.83
CA ARG A 71 -14.86 -9.01 -4.30
C ARG A 71 -13.70 -9.23 -3.34
N GLN A 72 -12.61 -8.48 -3.49
CA GLN A 72 -11.39 -8.69 -2.72
C GLN A 72 -11.24 -7.74 -1.54
N ILE A 73 -11.81 -6.54 -1.61
CA ILE A 73 -11.67 -5.53 -0.55
C ILE A 73 -12.07 -6.10 0.81
N GLN A 74 -11.30 -5.71 1.82
CA GLN A 74 -11.55 -5.99 3.22
C GLN A 74 -12.99 -5.61 3.59
N THR A 75 -13.76 -6.59 4.09
CA THR A 75 -15.08 -6.33 4.64
C THR A 75 -14.99 -5.75 6.06
N HIS A 76 -16.10 -5.21 6.52
CA HIS A 76 -16.23 -4.74 7.90
C HIS A 76 -15.98 -5.89 8.89
N GLU A 77 -16.49 -7.10 8.64
CA GLU A 77 -16.28 -8.22 9.56
C GLU A 77 -14.79 -8.60 9.69
N ILE A 78 -14.04 -8.59 8.58
CA ILE A 78 -12.59 -8.83 8.61
C ILE A 78 -11.86 -7.72 9.36
N TYR A 79 -12.25 -6.46 9.18
CA TYR A 79 -11.66 -5.34 9.92
C TYR A 79 -11.90 -5.45 11.43
N GLU A 80 -13.12 -5.81 11.84
CA GLU A 80 -13.46 -6.06 13.25
C GLU A 80 -12.65 -7.23 13.82
N MET A 81 -12.48 -8.31 13.06
CA MET A 81 -11.62 -9.42 13.45
C MET A 81 -10.17 -8.98 13.67
N LYS A 82 -9.60 -8.19 12.75
CA LYS A 82 -8.23 -7.64 12.88
C LYS A 82 -8.10 -6.71 14.09
N THR A 83 -9.13 -5.91 14.37
CA THR A 83 -9.19 -5.04 15.55
C THR A 83 -9.28 -5.86 16.84
N GLY A 84 -10.05 -6.94 16.85
CA GLY A 84 -10.09 -7.89 17.96
C GLY A 84 -8.74 -8.57 18.20
N LEU A 85 -8.01 -8.92 17.12
CA LEU A 85 -6.67 -9.46 17.21
C LEU A 85 -5.68 -8.44 17.83
N ARG A 86 -5.76 -7.17 17.39
CA ARG A 86 -5.00 -6.06 18.01
C ARG A 86 -5.23 -6.00 19.51
N HIS A 87 -6.50 -6.06 19.94
CA HIS A 87 -6.85 -6.00 21.35
C HIS A 87 -6.25 -7.16 22.14
N ARG A 88 -6.33 -8.40 21.62
CA ARG A 88 -5.73 -9.57 22.26
C ARG A 88 -4.21 -9.46 22.40
N PHE A 89 -3.52 -9.04 21.35
CA PHE A 89 -2.07 -8.83 21.41
C PHE A 89 -1.70 -7.71 22.38
N TYR A 90 -2.43 -6.59 22.35
CA TYR A 90 -2.23 -5.50 23.30
C TYR A 90 -2.35 -5.99 24.74
N THR A 91 -3.43 -6.72 25.06
CA THR A 91 -3.62 -7.28 26.40
C THR A 91 -2.46 -8.18 26.79
N LEU A 92 -2.04 -9.10 25.92
CA LEU A 92 -0.93 -10.02 26.19
C LEU A 92 0.39 -9.27 26.43
N PHE A 93 0.74 -8.31 25.58
CA PHE A 93 1.96 -7.53 25.75
C PHE A 93 1.90 -6.66 27.02
N SER A 94 0.77 -6.04 27.29
CA SER A 94 0.59 -5.15 28.44
C SER A 94 0.66 -5.88 29.80
N THR A 95 0.31 -7.17 29.83
CA THR A 95 0.37 -7.96 31.07
C THR A 95 1.77 -8.53 31.33
N GLN A 96 2.57 -8.71 30.28
CA GLN A 96 3.90 -9.33 30.39
C GLN A 96 5.04 -8.32 30.39
N MET A 97 4.90 -7.19 29.70
CA MET A 97 5.87 -6.11 29.72
C MET A 97 5.69 -5.24 30.97
N LYS A 98 6.81 -4.74 31.50
CA LYS A 98 6.80 -3.79 32.63
C LYS A 98 6.65 -2.34 32.15
N GLU A 99 7.09 -2.11 30.93
CA GLU A 99 7.05 -0.84 30.24
C GLU A 99 5.61 -0.50 29.83
N LYS A 100 5.29 0.79 29.79
CA LYS A 100 4.04 1.24 29.16
C LYS A 100 4.14 0.99 27.66
N ILE A 101 3.06 0.51 27.05
CA ILE A 101 3.03 0.21 25.61
C ILE A 101 1.76 0.73 24.95
N ASP A 102 1.82 0.92 23.64
CA ASP A 102 0.67 1.02 22.75
C ASP A 102 0.82 0.09 21.56
N LEU A 103 -0.30 -0.40 21.02
CA LEU A 103 -0.31 -1.26 19.84
C LEU A 103 -1.33 -0.76 18.82
N TYR A 104 -0.84 -0.37 17.65
CA TYR A 104 -1.64 0.16 16.56
C TYR A 104 -1.77 -0.85 15.44
N LEU A 105 -2.99 -0.96 14.90
CA LEU A 105 -3.21 -1.59 13.60
C LEU A 105 -2.71 -0.62 12.53
N ILE A 106 -1.89 -1.08 11.59
CA ILE A 106 -1.33 -0.25 10.51
C ILE A 106 -1.44 -0.98 9.16
N GLY A 107 -0.76 -0.42 8.15
CA GLY A 107 -0.64 -1.06 6.84
C GLY A 107 -1.96 -1.16 6.09
N SER A 108 -2.11 -2.24 5.32
CA SER A 108 -3.23 -2.41 4.39
C SER A 108 -4.60 -2.38 5.06
N SER A 109 -4.65 -2.70 6.36
CA SER A 109 -5.87 -2.71 7.18
C SER A 109 -6.48 -1.32 7.37
N LEU A 110 -5.69 -0.23 7.27
CA LEU A 110 -6.15 1.16 7.43
C LEU A 110 -6.17 1.98 6.13
N THR A 111 -5.52 1.53 5.06
CA THR A 111 -5.40 2.33 3.83
C THR A 111 -6.61 2.26 2.90
N GLY A 112 -7.60 1.40 3.20
CA GLY A 112 -8.74 1.14 2.32
C GLY A 112 -8.42 0.27 1.09
N PHE A 113 -7.18 -0.23 1.01
CA PHE A 113 -6.72 -1.15 -0.03
C PHE A 113 -6.43 -2.56 0.50
N GLY A 114 -6.71 -2.82 1.77
CA GLY A 114 -6.67 -4.15 2.36
C GLY A 114 -7.67 -5.10 1.68
N SER A 115 -7.31 -6.37 1.62
CA SER A 115 -8.19 -7.45 1.16
C SER A 115 -8.60 -8.36 2.30
N ASN A 116 -9.62 -9.21 2.09
CA ASN A 116 -10.03 -10.21 3.07
C ASN A 116 -8.93 -11.24 3.42
N THR A 117 -7.89 -11.33 2.60
CA THR A 117 -6.77 -12.26 2.77
C THR A 117 -5.45 -11.53 3.04
N SER A 118 -5.50 -10.21 3.26
CA SER A 118 -4.31 -9.42 3.53
C SER A 118 -3.81 -9.65 4.95
N ASP A 119 -2.49 -9.62 5.11
CA ASP A 119 -1.83 -9.70 6.40
C ASP A 119 -2.28 -8.57 7.34
N THR A 120 -2.02 -8.78 8.64
CA THR A 120 -2.34 -7.80 9.69
C THR A 120 -1.04 -7.22 10.21
N ASP A 121 -0.78 -5.96 9.87
CA ASP A 121 0.41 -5.23 10.30
C ASP A 121 0.13 -4.52 11.62
N PHE A 122 1.03 -4.69 12.60
CA PHE A 122 0.97 -3.99 13.88
C PHE A 122 2.21 -3.11 14.09
N CYS A 123 2.00 -1.98 14.75
CA CYS A 123 3.06 -1.12 15.26
C CYS A 123 2.99 -1.11 16.78
N LEU A 124 4.00 -1.69 17.43
CA LEU A 124 4.18 -1.65 18.87
C LEU A 124 5.04 -0.43 19.23
N ILE A 125 4.55 0.40 20.15
CA ILE A 125 5.30 1.50 20.75
C ILE A 125 5.56 1.12 22.20
N ILE A 126 6.81 1.27 22.63
CA ILE A 126 7.24 1.05 24.01
C ILE A 126 7.73 2.39 24.55
N TYR A 127 7.24 2.76 25.73
CA TYR A 127 7.60 4.01 26.38
C TYR A 127 8.58 3.78 27.54
N ASP A 128 9.47 4.73 27.75
CA ASP A 128 10.39 4.75 28.88
C ASP A 128 9.68 5.22 30.17
N SER A 129 10.45 5.34 31.26
CA SER A 129 9.91 5.82 32.55
C SER A 129 9.45 7.28 32.55
N ASN A 130 9.85 8.06 31.54
CA ASN A 130 9.45 9.46 31.37
C ASN A 130 8.23 9.59 30.43
N GLU A 131 7.63 8.47 30.02
CA GLU A 131 6.55 8.39 29.04
C GLU A 131 6.94 8.89 27.64
N GLU A 132 8.23 8.89 27.31
CA GLU A 132 8.72 9.14 25.96
C GLU A 132 8.89 7.82 25.20
N ILE A 133 8.87 7.87 23.86
CA ILE A 133 9.14 6.68 23.04
C ILE A 133 10.58 6.22 23.33
N ASP A 134 10.71 4.98 23.80
CA ASP A 134 12.01 4.43 24.16
C ASP A 134 12.82 4.06 22.91
N LYS A 135 13.80 4.90 22.59
CA LYS A 135 14.70 4.77 21.43
C LYS A 135 15.55 3.50 21.47
N LYS A 136 15.66 2.82 22.62
CA LYS A 136 16.31 1.49 22.69
C LYS A 136 15.68 0.51 21.70
N TYR A 137 14.37 0.63 21.49
CA TYR A 137 13.58 -0.24 20.63
C TYR A 137 13.54 0.20 19.17
N ASP A 138 14.25 1.28 18.79
CA ASP A 138 14.51 1.59 17.37
C ASP A 138 15.38 0.50 16.72
N ASN A 139 16.17 -0.23 17.52
CA ASN A 139 16.91 -1.39 17.05
C ASN A 139 16.03 -2.65 17.07
N LYS A 140 15.83 -3.24 15.90
CA LYS A 140 15.07 -4.49 15.70
C LYS A 140 15.54 -5.64 16.60
N ASP A 141 16.84 -5.79 16.84
CA ASP A 141 17.38 -6.91 17.62
C ASP A 141 16.97 -6.83 19.10
N GLN A 142 16.89 -5.60 19.64
CA GLN A 142 16.38 -5.35 21.00
C GLN A 142 14.90 -5.70 21.12
N VAL A 143 14.11 -5.37 20.09
CA VAL A 143 12.68 -5.71 20.05
C VAL A 143 12.50 -7.22 20.00
N LEU A 144 13.22 -7.93 19.12
CA LEU A 144 13.10 -9.38 18.99
C LEU A 144 13.48 -10.09 20.29
N THR A 145 14.59 -9.70 20.90
CA THR A 145 15.03 -10.26 22.19
C THR A 145 13.94 -10.09 23.25
N LYS A 146 13.35 -8.90 23.34
CA LYS A 146 12.26 -8.62 24.29
C LYS A 146 11.00 -9.43 24.00
N LEU A 147 10.65 -9.63 22.73
CA LEU A 147 9.51 -10.45 22.34
C LEU A 147 9.75 -11.95 22.59
N GLU A 148 10.98 -12.43 22.51
CA GLU A 148 11.33 -13.81 22.88
C GLU A 148 11.29 -14.07 24.40
N GLU A 149 11.44 -13.03 25.21
CA GLU A 149 11.28 -13.10 26.68
C GLU A 149 9.80 -13.23 27.11
N LEU A 150 8.86 -12.89 26.21
CA LEU A 150 7.42 -13.05 26.42
C LEU A 150 7.05 -14.54 26.29
N LYS A 151 6.92 -15.22 27.44
CA LYS A 151 6.51 -16.62 27.52
C LYS A 151 5.02 -16.79 27.76
#